data_AF-A0A183HJP7-F1
#
_entry.id   AF-A0A183HJP7-F1
#
_cell.length_a   1.000
_cell.length_b   1.000
_cell.length_c   1.000
_cell.angle_alpha   90.00
_cell.angle_beta   90.00
_cell.angle_gamma   90.00
#
_symmetry.space_group_name_H-M   'P 1'
#
loop_
_entity.id
_entity.type
_entity.pdbx_description
1 polymer ?
#
loop_
_entity_poly.entity_id
_entity_poly.type
_entity_poly.pdbx_seq_one_letter_code
_entity_poly.pdbx_strand_id
1 'polypeptide(L)'
;LQISNKFYGFSALEPPISDDDIWQIGYVLTNYTFPLCRERSGLKTIDDDESSTMMEATVNQYHAAIEQIIKKKAVVGTVTHLLKLFQPHYASAADHERLRAVDATLRVLTVYFDHATDFALGVSILCV
;
A
#
# COMPACT_ATOMS: atom_id res chain seq x y z
N LEU A 1 29.09 -11.43 -13.98
CA LEU A 1 27.65 -11.08 -14.08
C LEU A 1 27.12 -10.94 -12.67
N GLN A 2 27.08 -9.69 -12.19
CA GLN A 2 27.04 -9.34 -10.78
C GLN A 2 25.87 -8.38 -10.54
N ILE A 3 24.62 -8.85 -10.68
CA ILE A 3 23.42 -8.10 -10.28
C ILE A 3 22.30 -9.09 -9.92
N SER A 4 22.39 -9.78 -8.77
CA SER A 4 21.23 -10.53 -8.23
C SER A 4 21.18 -10.60 -6.70
N ASN A 5 21.94 -9.76 -5.99
CA ASN A 5 22.08 -9.87 -4.53
C ASN A 5 21.75 -8.58 -3.78
N LYS A 6 20.64 -7.90 -4.13
CA LYS A 6 20.19 -6.70 -3.39
C LYS A 6 18.71 -6.68 -2.96
N PHE A 7 17.98 -7.79 -3.12
CA PHE A 7 16.56 -7.89 -2.69
C PHE A 7 16.27 -9.08 -1.76
N TYR A 8 17.29 -9.70 -1.17
CA TYR A 8 17.15 -10.74 -0.12
C TYR A 8 17.16 -10.16 1.30
N GLY A 9 16.55 -8.98 1.49
CA GLY A 9 16.53 -8.26 2.78
C GLY A 9 15.24 -8.40 3.60
N PHE A 10 14.32 -9.27 3.20
CA PHE A 10 13.05 -9.49 3.94
C PHE A 10 12.68 -10.97 3.97
N SER A 11 13.64 -11.88 4.04
CA SER A 11 13.36 -13.28 4.37
C SER A 11 12.86 -13.32 5.81
N ALA A 12 11.60 -13.75 6.02
CA ALA A 12 10.90 -13.92 7.29
C ALA A 12 11.44 -13.06 8.46
N LEU A 13 10.85 -11.89 8.70
CA LEU A 13 11.10 -11.17 9.94
C LEU A 13 10.74 -12.10 11.10
N GLU A 14 11.75 -12.49 11.89
CA GLU A 14 11.56 -13.04 13.21
C GLU A 14 11.79 -11.91 14.23
N PRO A 15 10.81 -11.60 15.10
CA PRO A 15 9.48 -12.19 15.19
C PRO A 15 8.55 -11.79 14.03
N PRO A 16 7.50 -12.59 13.72
CA PRO A 16 6.48 -12.23 12.75
C PRO A 16 5.90 -10.86 13.11
N ILE A 17 5.70 -9.99 12.11
CA ILE A 17 5.03 -8.69 12.33
C ILE A 17 3.66 -8.97 12.96
N SER A 18 3.41 -8.38 14.14
CA SER A 18 2.13 -8.53 14.83
C SER A 18 1.04 -7.69 14.14
N ASP A 19 -0.23 -7.98 14.40
CA ASP A 19 -1.32 -7.16 13.86
C ASP A 19 -1.26 -5.71 14.35
N ASP A 20 -0.72 -5.47 15.56
CA ASP A 20 -0.52 -4.12 16.10
C ASP A 20 0.60 -3.39 15.32
N ASP A 21 1.72 -4.06 15.04
CA ASP A 21 2.79 -3.47 14.23
C ASP A 21 2.30 -3.11 12.82
N ILE A 22 1.51 -3.99 12.19
CA ILE A 22 0.87 -3.72 10.89
C ILE A 22 -0.01 -2.47 10.98
N TRP A 23 -0.83 -2.37 12.03
CA TRP A 23 -1.70 -1.24 12.25
C TRP A 23 -0.91 0.06 12.43
N GLN A 24 0.10 0.08 13.29
CA GLN A 24 0.92 1.27 13.55
C GLN A 24 1.66 1.73 12.30
N ILE A 25 2.30 0.80 11.58
CA ILE A 25 3.03 1.10 10.35
C ILE A 25 2.06 1.65 9.29
N GLY A 26 0.93 0.96 9.07
CA GLY A 26 -0.10 1.41 8.13
C GLY A 26 -0.65 2.78 8.51
N TYR A 27 -0.97 2.99 9.79
CA TYR A 27 -1.52 4.24 10.29
C TYR A 27 -0.58 5.42 10.05
N VAL A 28 0.70 5.29 10.40
CA VAL A 28 1.69 6.34 10.16
C VAL A 28 1.81 6.60 8.65
N LEU A 29 2.06 5.55 7.87
CA LEU A 29 2.26 5.69 6.42
C LEU A 29 1.06 6.36 5.73
N THR A 30 -0.16 5.93 6.03
CA THR A 30 -1.39 6.47 5.41
C THR A 30 -1.61 7.93 5.81
N ASN A 31 -1.53 8.27 7.11
CA ASN A 31 -1.82 9.63 7.58
C ASN A 31 -0.80 10.67 7.12
N TYR A 32 0.45 10.26 6.85
CA TYR A 32 1.47 11.17 6.32
C TYR A 32 1.56 11.19 4.80
N THR A 33 1.01 10.19 4.10
CA THR A 33 1.07 10.12 2.63
C THR A 33 -0.18 10.66 1.96
N PHE A 34 -1.36 10.30 2.45
CA PHE A 34 -2.62 10.66 1.77
C PHE A 34 -2.84 12.18 1.73
N PRO A 35 -2.62 12.93 2.83
CA PRO A 35 -2.83 14.38 2.83
C PRO A 35 -1.74 15.19 2.11
N LEU A 36 -0.71 14.55 1.52
CA LEU A 36 0.34 15.26 0.80
C LEU A 36 -0.24 15.99 -0.42
N CYS A 37 -0.61 17.24 -0.20
CA CYS A 37 -1.00 18.19 -1.22
C CYS A 37 0.25 18.87 -1.76
N ARG A 38 0.39 18.95 -3.08
CA ARG A 38 1.39 19.84 -3.67
C ARG A 38 0.97 21.28 -3.38
N GLU A 39 1.77 22.04 -2.63
CA GLU A 39 1.60 23.49 -2.62
C GLU A 39 1.85 24.00 -4.05
N ARG A 40 0.84 24.61 -4.66
CA ARG A 40 0.98 25.23 -5.97
C ARG A 40 1.78 26.52 -5.78
N SER A 41 3.10 26.40 -5.71
CA SER A 41 4.00 27.56 -5.68
C SER A 41 3.64 28.47 -6.87
N GLY A 42 3.29 29.71 -6.57
CA GLY A 42 2.73 30.68 -7.53
C GLY A 42 3.73 31.22 -8.56
N LEU A 43 4.84 30.52 -8.80
CA LEU A 43 5.85 30.93 -9.77
C LEU A 43 5.77 30.06 -11.01
N LYS A 44 5.26 30.63 -12.11
CA LYS A 44 5.43 30.10 -13.46
C LYS A 44 6.92 30.10 -13.80
N THR A 45 7.62 29.04 -13.46
CA THR A 45 8.94 28.76 -14.03
C THR A 45 9.02 27.29 -14.40
N ILE A 46 9.37 27.11 -15.67
CA ILE A 46 9.65 25.87 -16.37
C ILE A 46 10.66 25.06 -15.55
N ASP A 47 10.20 24.10 -14.76
CA ASP A 47 10.93 22.96 -14.14
C ASP A 47 9.96 22.09 -13.30
N ASP A 48 8.75 21.85 -13.82
CA ASP A 48 7.65 21.21 -13.06
C ASP A 48 7.74 19.65 -13.02
N ASP A 49 8.79 19.06 -13.62
CA ASP A 49 8.94 17.60 -13.71
C ASP A 49 9.63 16.98 -12.48
N GLU A 50 10.68 17.61 -11.93
CA GLU A 50 11.49 16.98 -10.86
C GLU A 50 10.75 16.98 -9.50
N SER A 51 9.99 18.03 -9.19
CA SER A 51 9.16 18.11 -7.98
C SER A 51 7.92 17.20 -8.04
N SER A 52 7.31 17.05 -9.22
CA SER A 52 6.23 16.09 -9.45
C SER A 52 6.70 14.65 -9.28
N THR A 53 7.96 14.38 -9.60
CA THR A 53 8.59 13.05 -9.45
C THR A 53 8.75 12.64 -7.98
N MET A 54 9.05 13.57 -7.06
CA MET A 54 9.26 13.22 -5.64
C MET A 54 7.97 12.85 -4.90
N MET A 55 6.87 13.57 -5.15
CA MET A 55 5.56 13.24 -4.56
C MET A 55 5.08 11.88 -5.07
N GLU A 56 5.19 11.65 -6.37
CA GLU A 56 4.83 10.38 -7.01
C GLU A 56 5.71 9.23 -6.50
N ALA A 57 7.01 9.46 -6.32
CA ALA A 57 7.92 8.49 -5.71
C ALA A 57 7.52 8.12 -4.27
N THR A 58 7.06 9.10 -3.49
CA THR A 58 6.59 8.86 -2.11
C THR A 58 5.33 8.00 -2.08
N VAL A 59 4.36 8.30 -2.94
CA VAL A 59 3.13 7.49 -3.08
C VAL A 59 3.46 6.07 -3.58
N ASN A 60 4.41 5.93 -4.51
CA ASN A 60 4.84 4.62 -4.97
C ASN A 60 5.58 3.81 -3.91
N GLN A 61 6.41 4.44 -3.08
CA GLN A 61 7.04 3.80 -1.93
C GLN A 61 6.02 3.36 -0.88
N TYR A 62 5.00 4.20 -0.63
CA TYR A 62 3.86 3.83 0.20
C TYR A 62 3.15 2.58 -0.32
N HIS A 63 2.83 2.53 -1.62
CA HIS A 63 2.21 1.35 -2.22
C HIS A 63 3.09 0.11 -2.09
N ALA A 64 4.38 0.23 -2.36
CA ALA A 64 5.32 -0.89 -2.20
C ALA A 64 5.37 -1.41 -0.75
N ALA A 65 5.34 -0.52 0.25
CA ALA A 65 5.32 -0.91 1.65
C ALA A 65 4.04 -1.68 2.01
N ILE A 66 2.87 -1.17 1.59
CA ILE A 66 1.57 -1.82 1.81
C ILE A 66 1.53 -3.20 1.15
N GLU A 67 2.06 -3.35 -0.06
CA GLU A 67 2.15 -4.67 -0.68
C GLU A 67 2.97 -5.66 0.13
N GLN A 68 4.13 -5.22 0.64
CA GLN A 68 5.02 -6.10 1.41
C GLN A 68 4.36 -6.55 2.71
N ILE A 69 3.63 -5.67 3.38
CA ILE A 69 2.83 -6.00 4.57
C ILE A 69 1.86 -7.15 4.25
N ILE A 70 1.12 -7.04 3.15
CA ILE A 70 0.14 -8.07 2.75
C ILE A 70 0.85 -9.35 2.35
N LYS A 71 1.89 -9.29 1.52
CA LYS A 71 2.67 -10.48 1.10
C LYS A 71 3.25 -11.25 2.29
N LYS A 72 3.52 -10.57 3.41
CA LYS A 72 4.00 -11.21 4.65
C LYS A 72 2.89 -11.89 5.45
N LYS A 73 1.67 -11.35 5.40
CA LYS A 73 0.52 -11.86 6.16
C LYS A 73 -0.77 -11.65 5.37
N ALA A 74 -0.92 -12.40 4.28
CA ALA A 74 -2.03 -12.27 3.34
C ALA A 74 -3.28 -12.99 3.88
N VAL A 75 -3.84 -12.43 4.95
CA VAL A 75 -5.06 -12.91 5.60
C VAL A 75 -6.11 -11.81 5.64
N VAL A 76 -7.38 -12.19 5.72
CA VAL A 76 -8.53 -11.28 5.76
C VAL A 76 -8.41 -10.27 6.91
N GLY A 77 -7.80 -10.67 8.03
CA GLY A 77 -7.54 -9.80 9.17
C GLY A 77 -6.62 -8.62 8.80
N THR A 78 -5.50 -8.89 8.14
CA THR A 78 -4.55 -7.86 7.66
C THR A 78 -5.23 -6.90 6.69
N VAL A 79 -5.95 -7.44 5.71
CA VAL A 79 -6.68 -6.64 4.72
C VAL A 79 -7.72 -5.76 5.39
N THR A 80 -8.50 -6.31 6.32
CA THR A 80 -9.53 -5.57 7.06
C THR A 80 -8.93 -4.42 7.86
N HIS A 81 -7.77 -4.63 8.50
CA HIS A 81 -7.05 -3.55 9.19
C HIS A 81 -6.64 -2.44 8.22
N LEU A 82 -6.05 -2.77 7.08
CA LEU A 82 -5.65 -1.78 6.08
C LEU A 82 -6.86 -1.02 5.50
N LEU A 83 -7.95 -1.70 5.18
CA LEU A 83 -9.16 -1.07 4.65
C LEU A 83 -9.81 -0.11 5.67
N LYS A 84 -9.74 -0.43 6.96
CA LYS A 84 -10.18 0.48 8.04
C LYS A 84 -9.35 1.75 8.10
N LEU A 85 -8.04 1.68 7.81
CA LEU A 85 -7.18 2.86 7.74
C LEU A 85 -7.56 3.79 6.58
N PHE A 86 -8.02 3.24 5.46
CA PHE A 86 -8.40 4.05 4.28
C PHE A 86 -9.81 4.60 4.38
N GLN A 87 -10.66 3.99 5.21
CA GLN A 87 -12.08 4.35 5.36
C GLN A 87 -12.34 5.86 5.55
N PRO A 88 -11.59 6.61 6.37
CA PRO A 88 -11.81 8.05 6.55
C PRO A 88 -11.61 8.85 5.27
N HIS A 89 -10.78 8.37 4.34
CA HIS A 89 -10.36 9.11 3.15
C HIS A 89 -11.27 8.88 1.94
N TYR A 90 -12.14 7.86 1.94
CA TYR A 90 -13.11 7.67 0.85
C TYR A 90 -14.11 8.82 0.72
N ALA A 91 -14.40 9.50 1.83
CA ALA A 91 -15.28 10.66 1.88
C ALA A 91 -14.51 12.00 1.91
N SER A 92 -13.20 11.99 1.67
CA SER A 92 -12.41 13.22 1.69
C SER A 92 -12.89 14.19 0.60
N ALA A 93 -13.04 15.46 0.99
CA ALA A 93 -13.34 16.55 0.07
C ALA A 93 -12.15 16.87 -0.86
N ALA A 94 -10.95 16.44 -0.48
CA ALA A 94 -9.76 16.56 -1.30
C ALA A 94 -9.68 15.37 -2.29
N ASP A 95 -9.82 15.67 -3.59
CA ASP A 95 -9.85 14.66 -4.64
C ASP A 95 -8.63 13.74 -4.65
N HIS A 96 -7.43 14.28 -4.39
CA HIS A 96 -6.20 13.49 -4.38
C HIS A 96 -6.16 12.50 -3.20
N GLU A 97 -6.65 12.88 -2.01
CA GLU A 97 -6.74 11.95 -0.88
C GLU A 97 -7.71 10.81 -1.18
N ARG A 98 -8.88 11.16 -1.73
CA ARG A 98 -9.90 10.18 -2.13
C ARG A 98 -9.37 9.21 -3.18
N LEU A 99 -8.70 9.73 -4.22
CA LEU A 99 -8.12 8.90 -5.28
C LEU A 99 -7.02 7.98 -4.75
N ARG A 100 -6.14 8.47 -3.87
CA ARG A 100 -5.11 7.65 -3.22
C ARG A 100 -5.70 6.55 -2.34
N ALA A 101 -6.79 6.84 -1.62
CA ALA A 101 -7.50 5.83 -0.84
C ALA A 101 -8.09 4.73 -1.73
N VAL A 102 -8.71 5.10 -2.85
CA VAL A 102 -9.24 4.13 -3.82
C VAL A 102 -8.13 3.31 -4.45
N ASP A 103 -7.02 3.92 -4.88
CA ASP A 103 -5.90 3.21 -5.50
C ASP A 103 -5.23 2.24 -4.51
N ALA A 104 -4.96 2.69 -3.28
CA ALA A 104 -4.46 1.84 -2.22
C ALA A 104 -5.40 0.66 -1.94
N THR A 105 -6.72 0.88 -1.96
CA THR A 105 -7.72 -0.19 -1.77
C THR A 105 -7.65 -1.24 -2.86
N LEU A 106 -7.63 -0.81 -4.12
CA LEU A 106 -7.50 -1.72 -5.26
C LEU A 106 -6.21 -2.52 -5.16
N ARG A 107 -5.11 -1.86 -4.78
CA ARG A 107 -3.82 -2.51 -4.56
C ARG A 107 -3.88 -3.55 -3.46
N VAL A 108 -4.43 -3.22 -2.29
CA VAL A 108 -4.58 -4.15 -1.16
C VAL A 108 -5.38 -5.38 -1.57
N LEU A 109 -6.52 -5.20 -2.24
CA LEU A 109 -7.37 -6.30 -2.67
C LEU A 109 -6.73 -7.16 -3.75
N THR A 110 -6.00 -6.55 -4.68
CA THR A 110 -5.28 -7.27 -5.75
C THR A 110 -4.17 -8.14 -5.16
N VAL A 111 -3.32 -7.58 -4.30
CA VAL A 111 -2.24 -8.32 -3.66
C VAL A 111 -2.80 -9.41 -2.74
N TYR A 112 -3.90 -9.15 -2.04
CA TYR A 112 -4.57 -10.19 -1.27
C TYR A 112 -5.09 -11.31 -2.16
N PHE A 113 -5.78 -10.99 -3.26
CA PHE A 113 -6.28 -12.00 -4.19
C PHE A 113 -5.18 -12.94 -4.70
N ASP A 114 -4.00 -12.40 -5.00
CA ASP A 114 -2.86 -13.18 -5.51
C ASP A 114 -2.13 -14.02 -4.45
N HIS A 115 -2.17 -13.59 -3.18
CA HIS A 115 -1.34 -14.14 -2.11
C HIS A 115 -2.12 -14.74 -0.94
N ALA A 116 -3.45 -14.64 -0.92
CA ALA A 116 -4.27 -15.02 0.21
C ALA A 116 -4.03 -16.47 0.61
N THR A 117 -3.80 -16.69 1.90
CA THR A 117 -3.61 -18.03 2.47
C THR A 117 -4.86 -18.54 3.20
N ASP A 118 -5.81 -17.65 3.48
CA ASP A 118 -7.07 -17.94 4.17
C ASP A 118 -8.31 -17.71 3.30
N PHE A 119 -8.12 -17.28 2.05
CA PHE A 119 -9.18 -17.12 1.07
C PHE A 119 -9.25 -18.34 0.15
N ALA A 120 -10.16 -19.26 0.46
CA ALA A 120 -10.55 -20.30 -0.47
C ALA A 120 -11.90 -19.92 -1.09
N LEU A 121 -11.90 -19.25 -2.24
CA LEU A 121 -13.02 -19.42 -3.16
C LEU A 121 -12.97 -20.89 -3.57
N GLY A 122 -13.88 -21.69 -3.02
CA GLY A 122 -13.89 -23.14 -3.16
C GLY A 122 -13.55 -23.52 -4.59
N VAL A 123 -12.38 -24.14 -4.78
CA VAL A 123 -12.12 -24.88 -6.01
C VAL A 123 -13.29 -25.84 -6.10
N SER A 124 -14.15 -25.65 -7.09
CA SER A 124 -15.07 -26.71 -7.47
C SER A 124 -14.17 -27.88 -7.84
N ILE A 125 -14.01 -28.81 -6.90
CA ILE A 125 -13.49 -30.13 -7.18
C ILE A 125 -14.49 -30.67 -8.20
N LEU A 126 -14.13 -30.55 -9.48
CA LEU A 126 -14.75 -31.31 -10.52
C LEU A 126 -14.37 -32.75 -10.20
N CYS A 127 -15.22 -33.43 -9.44
CA CYS A 127 -15.19 -34.87 -9.36
C CYS A 127 -15.45 -35.38 -10.78
N VAL A 128 -14.39 -35.83 -11.45
CA VAL A 128 -14.46 -36.76 -12.58
C VAL A 128 -13.44 -37.85 -12.33
#